data_AF-A0A378MTS3-F1
#
_entry.id   AF-A0A378MTS3-F1
#
_cell.length_a   1.000
_cell.length_b   1.000
_cell.length_c   1.000
_cell.angle_alpha   90.00
_cell.angle_beta   90.00
_cell.angle_gamma   90.00
#
_symmetry.space_group_name_H-M   'P 1'
#
loop_
_entity.id
_entity.type
_entity.pdbx_description
1 polymer ?
#
loop_
_entity_poly.entity_id
_entity_poly.type
_entity_poly.pdbx_seq_one_letter_code
_entity_poly.pdbx_strand_id
1 'polypeptide(L)'
;MKISSKVYKVQVMQGNFIPSRCNRFYGTSNQPKLGERIADFACGTGGFLTSALKVLESQIQTLSDRTLFNNSVYGIEKKALPHLLCITNLLLHDIDNPNVHHDNALEKSVKDYTENDKFDVILMNPPYGGSEIEQIKKNFPGFTEQ
;
A
#
# COMPACT_ATOMS: atom_id res chain seq x y z
N MET A 1 3.62 10.33 -11.56
CA MET A 1 4.16 9.03 -11.13
C MET A 1 3.39 7.92 -11.84
N LYS A 2 3.93 7.34 -12.92
CA LYS A 2 3.34 6.15 -13.58
C LYS A 2 4.12 4.94 -13.09
N ILE A 3 3.55 4.19 -12.15
CA ILE A 3 4.13 2.92 -11.70
C ILE A 3 3.89 1.88 -12.82
N SER A 4 4.94 1.19 -13.23
CA SER A 4 4.96 0.26 -14.37
C SER A 4 3.90 -0.84 -14.26
N SER A 5 3.06 -0.99 -15.28
CA SER A 5 1.99 -2.00 -15.38
C SER A 5 2.49 -3.45 -15.52
N LYS A 6 3.81 -3.68 -15.59
CA LYS A 6 4.40 -5.02 -15.72
C LYS A 6 4.42 -5.83 -14.43
N VAL A 7 4.22 -5.20 -13.26
CA VAL A 7 4.46 -5.84 -11.95
C VAL A 7 3.22 -5.87 -11.06
N TYR A 8 2.13 -5.21 -11.43
CA TYR A 8 1.03 -4.94 -10.52
C TYR A 8 -0.33 -5.07 -11.20
N LYS A 9 -1.32 -5.66 -10.52
CA LYS A 9 -2.73 -5.39 -10.82
C LYS A 9 -3.04 -4.01 -10.23
N VAL A 10 -2.62 -2.97 -10.95
CA VAL A 10 -2.66 -1.59 -10.47
C VAL A 10 -4.11 -1.11 -10.41
N GLN A 11 -4.64 -0.91 -9.19
CA GLN A 11 -5.82 -0.08 -8.97
C GLN A 11 -5.39 1.20 -8.24
N VAL A 12 -4.76 2.15 -8.94
CA VAL A 12 -4.45 3.46 -8.34
C VAL A 12 -5.75 4.18 -8.03
N MET A 13 -6.14 4.23 -6.75
CA MET A 13 -7.28 5.02 -6.29
C MET A 13 -6.80 6.38 -5.80
N GLN A 14 -6.96 7.41 -6.62
CA GLN A 14 -6.71 8.79 -6.22
C GLN A 14 -7.83 9.27 -5.31
N GLY A 15 -7.52 9.52 -4.03
CA GLY A 15 -8.47 10.10 -3.08
C GLY A 15 -7.76 11.00 -2.09
N ASN A 16 -8.14 12.28 -2.04
CA ASN A 16 -7.77 13.17 -0.94
C ASN A 16 -8.39 12.64 0.36
N PHE A 17 -7.60 12.65 1.44
CA PHE A 17 -7.96 12.42 2.85
C PHE A 17 -9.46 12.20 3.12
N ILE A 18 -9.87 10.98 3.50
CA ILE A 18 -11.29 10.68 3.78
C ILE A 18 -11.49 10.18 5.22
N PRO A 19 -12.16 10.94 6.10
CA PRO A 19 -12.67 10.44 7.36
C PRO A 19 -13.98 9.64 7.19
N SER A 20 -14.11 8.58 7.99
CA SER A 20 -15.34 7.92 8.47
C SER A 20 -16.43 7.49 7.46
N ARG A 21 -16.09 7.11 6.23
CA ARG A 21 -17.02 6.31 5.39
C ARG A 21 -16.30 5.46 4.33
N CYS A 22 -15.42 4.56 4.78
CA CYS A 22 -14.62 3.63 3.96
C CYS A 22 -15.43 2.81 2.93
N ASN A 23 -16.73 2.57 3.16
CA ASN A 23 -17.61 1.85 2.22
C ASN A 23 -17.81 2.57 0.88
N ARG A 24 -17.47 3.86 0.76
CA ARG A 24 -17.66 4.60 -0.50
C ARG A 24 -16.53 4.43 -1.52
N PHE A 25 -15.35 3.96 -1.08
CA PHE A 25 -14.21 3.72 -1.97
C PHE A 25 -14.38 2.46 -2.80
N TYR A 26 -14.89 1.39 -2.19
CA TYR A 26 -15.08 0.13 -2.88
C TYR A 26 -16.51 0.07 -3.44
N GLY A 27 -16.66 0.28 -4.75
CA GLY A 27 -17.82 -0.26 -5.46
C GLY A 27 -17.93 -1.75 -5.12
N THR A 28 -19.16 -2.27 -5.00
CA THR A 28 -19.47 -3.61 -4.47
C THR A 28 -18.66 -4.77 -5.09
N SER A 29 -18.08 -4.60 -6.27
CA SER A 29 -17.29 -5.62 -6.97
C SER A 29 -15.78 -5.64 -6.66
N ASN A 30 -15.22 -4.61 -6.01
CA ASN A 30 -13.76 -4.43 -5.87
C ASN A 30 -13.28 -4.34 -4.41
N GLN A 31 -13.99 -4.98 -3.48
CA GLN A 31 -13.56 -5.04 -2.08
C GLN A 31 -12.36 -5.98 -1.90
N PRO A 32 -11.39 -5.64 -1.03
CA PRO A 32 -10.29 -6.53 -0.69
C PRO A 32 -10.79 -7.85 -0.09
N LYS A 33 -10.07 -8.93 -0.39
CA LYS A 33 -10.41 -10.28 0.09
C LYS A 33 -9.30 -10.82 0.98
N LEU A 34 -9.67 -11.63 1.96
CA LEU A 34 -8.68 -12.35 2.75
C LEU A 34 -7.78 -13.20 1.84
N GLY A 35 -6.48 -13.18 2.14
CA GLY A 35 -5.45 -13.81 1.33
C GLY A 35 -4.84 -12.92 0.24
N GLU A 36 -5.43 -11.77 -0.07
CA GLU A 36 -4.80 -10.77 -0.95
C GLU A 36 -3.71 -9.99 -0.20
N ARG A 37 -2.64 -9.64 -0.92
CA ARG A 37 -1.58 -8.75 -0.45
C ARG A 37 -1.86 -7.32 -0.90
N ILE A 38 -2.01 -6.43 0.07
CA ILE A 38 -2.42 -5.03 -0.12
C ILE A 38 -1.24 -4.12 0.23
N ALA A 39 -0.86 -3.22 -0.68
CA ALA A 39 0.26 -2.30 -0.47
C ALA A 39 -0.14 -0.82 -0.54
N ASP A 40 0.49 0.00 0.29
CA ASP A 40 0.52 1.46 0.18
C ASP A 40 1.98 1.96 0.27
N PHE A 41 2.54 2.40 -0.85
CA PHE A 41 3.94 2.85 -0.94
C PHE A 41 4.18 4.30 -0.49
N ALA A 42 3.12 5.00 -0.06
CA ALA A 42 3.18 6.34 0.50
C ALA A 42 2.13 6.45 1.61
N CYS A 43 2.22 5.55 2.59
CA CYS A 43 1.10 5.24 3.46
C CYS A 43 0.72 6.33 4.46
N GLY A 44 1.57 7.33 4.67
CA GLY A 44 1.32 8.37 5.66
C GLY A 44 1.03 7.75 7.03
N THR A 45 -0.11 8.10 7.63
CA THR A 45 -0.56 7.53 8.90
C THR A 45 -1.33 6.21 8.77
N GLY A 46 -1.33 5.57 7.59
CA GLY A 46 -1.93 4.26 7.36
C GLY A 46 -3.42 4.24 7.05
N GLY A 47 -4.02 5.38 6.66
CA GLY A 47 -5.47 5.48 6.50
C GLY A 47 -6.09 4.53 5.46
N PHE A 48 -5.39 4.26 4.34
CA PHE A 48 -5.84 3.27 3.36
C PHE A 48 -5.70 1.84 3.88
N LEU A 49 -4.59 1.53 4.55
CA LEU A 49 -4.33 0.20 5.11
C LEU A 49 -5.38 -0.16 6.18
N THR A 50 -5.65 0.72 7.14
CA THR A 50 -6.67 0.49 8.17
C THR A 50 -8.08 0.40 7.59
N SER A 51 -8.37 1.16 6.53
CA SER A 51 -9.63 1.06 5.80
C SER A 51 -9.81 -0.30 5.12
N ALA A 52 -8.73 -0.86 4.56
CA ALA A 52 -8.75 -2.19 3.97
C ALA A 52 -8.92 -3.28 5.05
N LEU A 53 -8.19 -3.18 6.17
CA LEU A 53 -8.32 -4.09 7.30
C LEU A 53 -9.76 -4.16 7.82
N LYS A 54 -10.45 -3.02 7.94
CA LYS A 54 -11.85 -3.00 8.37
C LYS A 54 -12.78 -3.82 7.45
N VAL A 55 -12.49 -3.88 6.15
CA VAL A 55 -13.25 -4.73 5.21
C VAL A 55 -12.90 -6.20 5.40
N LEU A 56 -11.62 -6.52 5.57
CA LEU A 56 -11.12 -7.88 5.79
C LEU A 56 -11.57 -8.48 7.12
N GLU A 57 -11.69 -7.65 8.16
CA GLU A 57 -12.10 -8.06 9.51
C GLU A 57 -13.46 -8.77 9.51
N SER A 58 -14.40 -8.28 8.70
CA SER A 58 -15.74 -8.90 8.54
C SER A 58 -15.73 -10.27 7.86
N GLN A 59 -14.61 -10.66 7.25
CA GLN A 59 -14.46 -11.92 6.53
C GLN A 59 -13.79 -13.01 7.39
N ILE A 60 -13.27 -12.67 8.58
CA ILE A 60 -12.59 -13.60 9.47
C ILE A 60 -13.61 -14.54 10.12
N GLN A 61 -13.46 -15.85 9.91
CA GLN A 61 -14.30 -16.88 10.54
C GLN A 61 -13.48 -17.89 11.33
N THR A 62 -12.21 -18.07 10.97
CA THR A 62 -11.32 -19.09 11.52
C THR A 62 -9.99 -18.50 12.00
N LEU A 63 -9.21 -19.28 12.77
CA LEU A 63 -7.85 -18.88 13.16
C LEU A 63 -6.90 -18.74 11.95
N SER A 64 -7.10 -19.56 10.92
CA SER A 64 -6.36 -19.47 9.66
C SER A 64 -6.61 -18.12 8.98
N ASP A 65 -7.86 -17.64 8.99
CA ASP A 65 -8.22 -16.33 8.43
C ASP A 65 -7.55 -15.18 9.18
N ARG A 66 -7.41 -15.29 10.50
CA ARG A 66 -6.67 -14.29 11.30
C ARG A 66 -5.20 -14.22 10.90
N THR A 67 -4.60 -15.35 10.54
CA THR A 67 -3.21 -15.38 10.04
C THR A 67 -3.10 -14.70 8.69
N LEU A 68 -4.07 -14.89 7.79
CA LEU A 68 -4.12 -14.18 6.51
C LEU A 68 -4.33 -12.68 6.70
N PHE A 69 -5.22 -12.30 7.62
CA PHE A 69 -5.46 -10.91 8.00
C PHE A 69 -4.16 -10.22 8.49
N ASN A 70 -3.44 -10.85 9.42
CA ASN A 70 -2.20 -10.30 9.98
C ASN A 70 -1.10 -10.07 8.94
N ASN A 71 -1.11 -10.82 7.83
CA ASN A 71 -0.12 -10.71 6.75
C ASN A 71 -0.64 -9.96 5.51
N SER A 72 -1.82 -9.36 5.57
CA SER A 72 -2.51 -8.82 4.40
C SER A 72 -1.99 -7.45 3.94
N VAL A 73 -1.37 -6.66 4.81
CA VAL A 73 -1.01 -5.27 4.52
C VAL A 73 0.50 -5.02 4.50
N TYR A 74 0.92 -4.11 3.62
CA TYR A 74 2.30 -3.66 3.44
C TYR A 74 2.34 -2.14 3.25
N GLY A 75 3.29 -1.47 3.90
CA GLY A 75 3.43 -0.01 3.84
C GLY A 75 4.86 0.47 3.62
N ILE A 76 5.01 1.59 2.92
CA ILE A 76 6.23 2.40 2.92
C ILE A 76 5.87 3.85 3.23
N GLU A 77 6.61 4.48 4.14
CA GLU A 77 6.48 5.90 4.43
C GLU A 77 7.87 6.52 4.67
N LYS A 78 8.14 7.66 4.04
CA LYS A 78 9.45 8.32 4.06
C LYS A 78 9.66 9.20 5.30
N LYS A 79 8.58 9.68 5.92
CA LYS A 79 8.65 10.60 7.07
C LYS A 79 8.46 9.83 8.38
N ALA A 80 9.37 10.07 9.33
CA ALA A 80 9.40 9.35 10.61
C ALA A 80 8.11 9.45 11.44
N LEU A 81 7.53 10.65 11.58
CA LEU A 81 6.33 10.84 12.40
C LEU A 81 5.09 10.15 11.78
N PRO A 82 4.73 10.36 10.50
CA PRO A 82 3.66 9.60 9.85
C PRO A 82 3.87 8.08 9.90
N HIS A 83 5.09 7.60 9.69
CA HIS A 83 5.43 6.18 9.78
C HIS A 83 5.11 5.60 11.18
N LEU A 84 5.53 6.27 12.25
CA LEU A 84 5.22 5.85 13.62
C LEU A 84 3.71 5.81 13.90
N LEU A 85 2.97 6.81 13.41
CA LEU A 85 1.51 6.83 13.54
C LEU A 85 0.86 5.69 12.74
N CYS A 86 1.40 5.34 11.57
CA CYS A 86 0.93 4.20 10.79
C CYS A 86 1.10 2.87 11.55
N ILE A 87 2.29 2.61 12.09
CA ILE A 87 2.55 1.39 12.88
C ILE A 87 1.59 1.33 14.07
N THR A 88 1.45 2.43 14.80
CA THR A 88 0.57 2.50 15.97
C THR A 88 -0.88 2.21 15.58
N ASN A 89 -1.35 2.80 14.48
CA ASN A 89 -2.70 2.54 13.98
C ASN A 89 -2.89 1.06 13.61
N LEU A 90 -1.93 0.43 12.95
CA LEU A 90 -2.03 -0.99 12.59
C LEU A 90 -2.08 -1.91 13.83
N LEU A 91 -1.28 -1.61 14.87
CA LEU A 91 -1.34 -2.33 16.14
C LEU A 91 -2.72 -2.19 16.81
N LEU A 92 -3.29 -0.98 16.80
CA LEU A 92 -4.65 -0.73 17.31
C LEU A 92 -5.75 -1.42 16.49
N HIS A 93 -5.44 -1.79 15.25
CA HIS A 93 -6.28 -2.55 14.33
C HIS A 93 -5.88 -4.02 14.27
N ASP A 94 -5.37 -4.57 15.38
CA ASP A 94 -5.21 -6.01 15.58
C ASP A 94 -4.14 -6.68 14.68
N ILE A 95 -3.25 -5.89 14.07
CA ILE A 95 -2.07 -6.40 13.35
C ILE A 95 -0.90 -6.53 14.32
N ASP A 96 -0.54 -7.77 14.64
CA ASP A 96 0.50 -8.07 15.62
C ASP A 96 1.91 -7.65 15.16
N ASN A 97 2.20 -7.79 13.86
CA ASN A 97 3.50 -7.46 13.28
C ASN A 97 3.32 -6.59 12.03
N PRO A 98 3.13 -5.27 12.18
CA PRO A 98 2.92 -4.37 11.06
C PRO A 98 4.09 -4.36 10.08
N ASN A 99 3.84 -4.77 8.84
CA ASN A 99 4.84 -4.76 7.78
C ASN A 99 4.93 -3.38 7.11
N VAL A 100 5.44 -2.39 7.82
CA VAL A 100 5.56 -1.00 7.36
C VAL A 100 6.99 -0.49 7.50
N HIS A 101 7.59 -0.08 6.38
CA HIS A 101 8.97 0.35 6.30
C HIS A 101 9.10 1.87 6.30
N HIS A 102 10.04 2.39 7.11
CA HIS A 102 10.46 3.79 7.05
C HIS A 102 11.53 3.93 5.96
N ASP A 103 11.08 4.10 4.72
CA ASP A 103 11.95 4.03 3.54
C ASP A 103 11.42 4.93 2.42
N ASN A 104 12.23 5.11 1.37
CA ASN A 104 11.85 5.78 0.14
C ASN A 104 11.47 4.74 -0.91
N ALA A 105 10.17 4.66 -1.22
CA ALA A 105 9.62 3.70 -2.18
C ALA A 105 10.22 3.78 -3.60
N LEU A 106 11.00 4.82 -3.92
CA LEU A 106 11.62 5.03 -5.22
C LEU A 106 13.11 4.64 -5.28
N GLU A 107 13.71 4.26 -4.14
CA GLU A 107 15.12 3.88 -4.07
C GLU A 107 15.38 2.46 -4.59
N LYS A 108 14.40 1.56 -4.49
CA LYS A 108 14.49 0.21 -5.06
C LYS A 108 14.31 0.27 -6.59
N SER A 109 15.29 -0.25 -7.33
CA SER A 109 15.24 -0.32 -8.78
C SER A 109 14.12 -1.24 -9.25
N VAL A 110 13.40 -0.85 -10.31
CA VAL A 110 12.32 -1.66 -10.90
C VAL A 110 12.84 -3.04 -11.37
N LYS A 111 14.15 -3.16 -11.64
CA LYS A 111 14.79 -4.39 -12.10
C LYS A 111 15.01 -5.43 -10.99
N ASP A 112 14.95 -5.00 -9.73
CA ASP A 112 15.25 -5.85 -8.57
C ASP A 112 13.98 -6.49 -7.96
N TYR A 113 12.82 -6.23 -8.55
CA TYR A 113 11.55 -6.83 -8.13
C TYR A 113 11.37 -8.22 -8.74
N THR A 114 10.99 -9.17 -7.89
CA THR A 114 10.66 -10.56 -8.26
C THR A 114 9.15 -10.79 -8.19
N GLU A 115 8.69 -11.96 -8.64
CA GLU A 115 7.28 -12.38 -8.49
C GLU A 115 6.81 -12.36 -7.02
N ASN A 116 7.72 -12.59 -6.07
CA ASN A 116 7.42 -12.56 -4.64
C ASN A 116 7.23 -11.13 -4.09
N ASP A 117 7.63 -10.11 -4.83
CA ASP A 117 7.41 -8.71 -4.47
C ASP A 117 6.08 -8.15 -5.01
N LYS A 118 5.26 -9.00 -5.66
CA LYS A 118 3.96 -8.59 -6.20
C LYS A 118 2.90 -8.47 -5.11
N PHE A 119 2.04 -7.48 -5.33
CA PHE A 119 0.85 -7.20 -4.52
C PHE A 119 -0.38 -7.34 -5.40
N ASP A 120 -1.45 -7.87 -4.83
CA ASP A 120 -2.74 -8.07 -5.50
C ASP A 120 -3.50 -6.74 -5.61
N VAL A 121 -3.36 -5.89 -4.59
CA VAL A 121 -4.04 -4.60 -4.49
C VAL A 121 -3.05 -3.52 -4.07
N ILE A 122 -3.09 -2.36 -4.71
CA ILE A 122 -2.35 -1.18 -4.29
C ILE A 122 -3.34 -0.08 -3.98
N LEU A 123 -3.29 0.47 -2.76
CA LEU A 123 -4.11 1.58 -2.29
C LEU A 123 -3.16 2.67 -1.84
N MET A 124 -2.97 3.72 -2.64
CA MET A 124 -2.02 4.79 -2.28
C MET A 124 -2.47 6.13 -2.83
N ASN A 125 -2.11 7.19 -2.12
CA ASN A 125 -2.16 8.57 -2.62
C ASN A 125 -0.76 9.18 -2.60
N PRO A 126 0.05 8.94 -3.66
CA PRO A 126 1.42 9.42 -3.69
C PRO A 126 1.49 10.96 -3.67
N PRO A 127 2.57 11.55 -3.15
CA PRO A 127 2.71 13.01 -3.08
C PRO A 127 2.63 13.66 -4.47
N TYR A 128 1.77 14.67 -4.61
CA TYR A 128 1.65 15.46 -5.84
C TYR A 128 2.78 16.51 -5.89
N GLY A 129 3.84 16.21 -6.63
CA GLY A 129 4.86 17.21 -7.00
C GLY A 129 5.98 17.38 -5.99
N GLY A 130 7.00 16.52 -6.09
CA GLY A 130 8.34 16.77 -5.56
C GLY A 130 9.36 16.61 -6.69
N SER A 131 10.32 17.52 -6.78
CA SER A 131 11.51 17.33 -7.61
C SER A 131 12.34 16.20 -7.00
N GLU A 132 12.13 14.98 -7.49
CA GLU A 132 12.95 13.82 -7.18
C GLU A 132 14.40 14.04 -7.62
N ILE A 133 15.35 13.56 -6.82
CA ILE A 133 16.79 13.63 -7.08
C ILE A 133 17.08 12.86 -8.38
N GLU A 134 17.96 13.37 -9.25
CA GLU A 134 18.24 12.75 -10.57
C GLU A 134 18.63 11.26 -10.49
N GLN A 135 19.22 10.82 -9.39
CA GLN A 135 19.55 9.41 -9.14
C GLN A 135 18.30 8.51 -9.11
N ILE A 136 17.18 8.99 -8.58
CA ILE A 136 15.91 8.25 -8.52
C ILE A 136 15.30 8.10 -9.92
N LYS A 137 15.52 9.07 -10.82
CA LYS A 137 15.07 8.95 -12.23
C LYS A 137 15.76 7.80 -12.96
N LYS A 138 16.99 7.42 -12.58
CA LYS A 138 17.74 6.30 -13.18
C LYS A 138 17.15 4.93 -12.84
N ASN A 139 16.38 4.83 -11.75
CA ASN A 139 15.71 3.59 -11.34
C ASN A 139 14.46 3.27 -12.17
N PHE A 140 13.95 4.25 -12.92
CA PHE A 140 12.88 4.05 -13.89
C PHE A 140 13.48 3.82 -15.28
N PRO A 141 13.01 2.84 -16.06
CA PRO A 141 13.42 2.72 -17.44
C PRO A 141 13.11 4.04 -18.16
N GLY A 142 14.10 4.61 -18.84
CA GLY A 142 13.91 5.82 -19.65
C GLY A 142 12.78 5.57 -20.64
N PHE A 143 11.77 6.44 -20.63
CA PHE A 143 10.76 6.46 -21.68
C PHE A 143 11.46 6.94 -22.96
N THR A 144 12.04 6.02 -23.73
CA THR A 144 12.23 6.26 -25.15
C THR A 144 10.84 6.23 -25.78
N GLU A 145 10.32 7.42 -26.09
CA GLU A 145 9.22 7.58 -27.04
C GLU A 145 9.60 6.85 -28.34
N GLN A 146 8.72 5.95 -28.78
CA GLN A 146 8.59 5.57 -30.19
C GLN A 146 7.27 6.14 -30.67
#